data_AF-A0A1H4M7B2-F1
#
_entry.id   AF-A0A1H4M7B2-F1
#
_cell.length_a   1.000
_cell.length_b   1.000
_cell.length_c   1.000
_cell.angle_alpha   90.00
_cell.angle_beta   90.00
_cell.angle_gamma   90.00
#
_symmetry.space_group_name_H-M   'P 1'
#
loop_
_entity.id
_entity.type
_entity.pdbx_description
1 polymer ?
#
loop_
_entity_poly.entity_id
_entity_poly.type
_entity_poly.pdbx_seq_one_letter_code
_entity_poly.pdbx_strand_id
1 'polypeptide(L)'
;MKKDSKKSRIETDIAIKEKISDGLSSGVKKAQNSPYSLTDKATSDFKEIQNQVLDKEGFERNCKTLAAWCNLFTALSRQPSIGKDASCYAHGLLSHYVAGLRKKIYYITAETGEIIIVRILTYEVPEHIQKEIDKYSPR
;
A
#
# COMPACT_ATOMS: atom_id res chain seq x y z
N MET A 1 19.05 -21.61 -18.59
CA MET A 1 17.75 -20.90 -18.70
C MET A 1 17.71 -19.80 -17.64
N LYS A 2 17.85 -18.52 -18.01
CA LYS A 2 17.86 -17.33 -17.09
C LYS A 2 17.12 -16.11 -17.67
N LYS A 3 16.46 -16.25 -18.82
CA LYS A 3 15.88 -15.12 -19.58
C LYS A 3 14.45 -14.76 -19.13
N ASP A 4 13.71 -15.71 -18.55
CA ASP A 4 12.27 -15.50 -18.24
C ASP A 4 12.04 -14.65 -16.98
N SER A 5 12.91 -14.75 -15.96
CA SER A 5 12.76 -14.02 -14.69
C SER A 5 12.99 -12.51 -14.79
N LYS A 6 13.80 -12.04 -15.77
CA LYS A 6 14.00 -10.60 -15.98
C LYS A 6 12.84 -9.96 -16.71
N LYS A 7 12.25 -10.68 -17.68
CA LYS A 7 11.12 -10.19 -18.46
C LYS A 7 9.87 -10.04 -17.59
N SER A 8 9.57 -11.04 -16.74
CA SER A 8 8.45 -10.97 -15.81
C SER A 8 8.59 -9.83 -14.78
N ARG A 9 9.81 -9.58 -14.28
CA ARG A 9 10.05 -8.48 -13.33
C ARG A 9 9.84 -7.10 -13.95
N ILE A 10 10.27 -6.90 -15.19
CA ILE A 10 10.07 -5.65 -15.94
C ILE A 10 8.58 -5.42 -16.19
N GLU A 11 7.85 -6.45 -16.60
CA GLU A 11 6.39 -6.38 -16.82
C GLU A 11 5.65 -6.03 -15.52
N THR A 12 6.05 -6.61 -14.38
CA THR A 12 5.50 -6.25 -13.06
C THR A 12 5.80 -4.80 -12.67
N ASP A 13 7.03 -4.32 -12.89
CA ASP A 13 7.41 -2.94 -12.55
C ASP A 13 6.67 -1.92 -13.43
N ILE A 14 6.45 -2.22 -14.71
CA ILE A 14 5.63 -1.40 -15.61
C ILE A 14 4.18 -1.34 -15.11
N ALA A 15 3.58 -2.49 -14.79
CA ALA A 15 2.21 -2.55 -14.31
C ALA A 15 2.02 -1.81 -12.97
N ILE A 16 3.01 -1.84 -12.07
CA ILE A 16 2.98 -1.04 -10.84
C ILE A 16 3.03 0.45 -11.20
N LYS A 17 3.94 0.86 -12.09
CA LYS A 17 4.09 2.27 -12.48
C LYS A 17 2.81 2.85 -13.09
N GLU A 18 2.14 2.10 -13.96
CA GLU A 18 0.83 2.48 -14.53
C GLU A 18 -0.22 2.67 -13.43
N LYS A 19 -0.34 1.70 -12.51
CA LYS A 19 -1.26 1.78 -11.37
C LYS A 19 -1.00 2.97 -10.45
N ILE A 20 0.27 3.33 -10.23
CA ILE A 20 0.66 4.52 -9.46
C ILE A 20 0.27 5.79 -10.22
N SER A 21 0.59 5.86 -11.52
CA SER A 21 0.23 7.00 -12.37
C SER A 21 -1.28 7.26 -12.35
N ASP A 22 -2.09 6.19 -12.51
CA ASP A 22 -3.55 6.27 -12.39
C ASP A 22 -3.99 6.82 -11.03
N GLY A 23 -3.35 6.37 -9.94
CA GLY A 23 -3.64 6.86 -8.60
C GLY A 23 -3.34 8.34 -8.44
N LEU A 24 -2.18 8.81 -8.92
CA LEU A 24 -1.76 10.21 -8.87
C LEU A 24 -2.66 11.13 -9.70
N SER A 25 -3.20 10.63 -10.80
CA SER A 25 -4.13 11.39 -11.66
C SER A 25 -5.59 11.41 -11.15
N SER A 26 -5.91 10.62 -10.13
CA SER A 26 -7.29 10.47 -9.65
C SER A 26 -7.65 11.50 -8.58
N GLY A 27 -8.96 11.72 -8.36
CA GLY A 27 -9.44 12.67 -7.37
C GLY A 27 -8.96 12.31 -5.95
N VAL A 28 -8.83 13.31 -5.09
CA VAL A 28 -8.38 13.16 -3.70
C VAL A 28 -9.54 13.44 -2.76
N LYS A 29 -9.75 12.56 -1.78
CA LYS A 29 -10.76 12.67 -0.74
C LYS A 29 -10.09 12.70 0.63
N LYS A 30 -10.39 13.76 1.37
CA LYS A 30 -10.02 13.87 2.78
C LYS A 30 -11.07 13.18 3.63
N ALA A 31 -10.68 12.20 4.42
CA ALA A 31 -11.59 11.66 5.42
C ALA A 31 -11.77 12.69 6.54
N GLN A 32 -13.00 12.88 7.01
CA GLN A 32 -13.28 13.84 8.09
C GLN A 32 -12.42 13.54 9.32
N ASN A 33 -11.81 14.60 9.88
CA ASN A 33 -10.95 14.53 11.06
C ASN A 33 -9.73 13.59 10.94
N SER A 34 -9.29 13.29 9.71
CA SER A 34 -8.10 12.48 9.48
C SER A 34 -6.88 13.34 9.10
N PRO A 35 -5.67 12.95 9.53
CA PRO A 35 -4.44 13.65 9.16
C PRO A 35 -3.91 13.26 7.77
N TYR A 36 -4.69 12.52 6.98
CA TYR A 36 -4.33 12.03 5.66
C TYR A 36 -5.50 12.17 4.68
N SER A 37 -5.19 12.13 3.40
CA SER A 37 -6.16 12.00 2.32
C SER A 37 -5.93 10.70 1.54
N LEU A 38 -6.96 10.20 0.88
CA LEU A 38 -6.86 9.07 -0.05
C LEU A 38 -7.22 9.53 -1.45
N THR A 39 -6.52 9.02 -2.45
CA THR A 39 -7.01 9.11 -3.83
C THR A 39 -8.26 8.25 -4.01
N ASP A 40 -9.03 8.47 -5.08
CA ASP A 40 -10.16 7.64 -5.45
C ASP A 40 -9.74 6.18 -5.68
N LYS A 41 -8.55 5.97 -6.25
CA LYS A 41 -7.98 4.63 -6.44
C LYS A 41 -7.60 3.98 -5.11
N ALA A 42 -6.94 4.70 -4.20
CA ALA A 42 -6.66 4.18 -2.86
C ALA A 42 -7.94 3.87 -2.07
N THR A 43 -8.99 4.68 -2.24
CA THR A 43 -10.32 4.42 -1.65
C THR A 43 -10.91 3.12 -2.20
N SER A 44 -10.80 2.88 -3.51
CA SER A 44 -11.25 1.64 -4.15
C SER A 44 -10.45 0.43 -3.67
N ASP A 45 -9.11 0.54 -3.65
CA ASP A 45 -8.22 -0.53 -3.17
C ASP A 45 -8.57 -0.90 -1.71
N PHE A 46 -8.83 0.11 -0.87
CA PHE A 46 -9.20 -0.09 0.53
C PHE A 46 -10.52 -0.83 0.70
N LYS A 47 -11.56 -0.44 -0.06
CA LYS A 47 -12.85 -1.14 -0.06
C LYS A 47 -12.74 -2.58 -0.52
N GLU A 48 -11.92 -2.85 -1.53
CA GLU A 48 -11.69 -4.21 -2.01
C GLU A 48 -11.07 -5.09 -0.91
N ILE A 49 -10.08 -4.56 -0.18
CA ILE A 49 -9.47 -5.25 0.96
C ILE A 49 -10.51 -5.54 2.05
N GLN A 50 -11.36 -4.56 2.38
CA GLN A 50 -12.41 -4.73 3.39
C GLN A 50 -13.40 -5.83 2.99
N ASN A 51 -13.85 -5.83 1.72
CA ASN A 51 -14.76 -6.86 1.22
C ASN A 51 -14.11 -8.25 1.27
N GLN A 52 -12.84 -8.37 0.85
CA GLN A 52 -12.12 -9.65 0.91
C GLN A 52 -11.98 -10.18 2.34
N VAL A 53 -11.71 -9.31 3.31
CA VAL A 53 -11.61 -9.71 4.73
C VAL A 53 -12.98 -10.05 5.30
N LEU A 54 -14.00 -9.26 4.98
CA LEU A 54 -15.38 -9.53 5.41
C LEU A 54 -15.87 -10.88 4.90
N ASP A 55 -15.64 -11.18 3.62
CA ASP A 55 -16.07 -12.42 2.98
C ASP A 55 -15.34 -13.66 3.52
N LYS A 56 -14.05 -13.53 3.87
CA LYS A 56 -13.20 -14.66 4.27
C LYS A 56 -13.09 -14.88 5.77
N GLU A 57 -13.06 -13.80 6.55
CA GLU A 57 -12.75 -13.82 7.98
C GLU A 57 -13.88 -13.23 8.84
N GLY A 58 -14.92 -12.65 8.23
CA GLY A 58 -16.10 -12.15 8.92
C GLY A 58 -15.97 -10.73 9.48
N PHE A 59 -17.09 -10.25 10.03
CA PHE A 59 -17.26 -8.86 10.45
C PHE A 59 -16.27 -8.39 11.52
N GLU A 60 -16.07 -9.18 12.57
CA GLU A 60 -15.18 -8.80 13.67
C GLU A 60 -13.74 -8.57 13.19
N ARG A 61 -13.27 -9.44 12.30
CA ARG A 61 -11.94 -9.31 11.71
C ARG A 61 -11.84 -8.11 10.79
N ASN A 62 -12.88 -7.84 9.99
CA ASN A 62 -12.93 -6.65 9.16
C ASN A 62 -12.82 -5.35 10.00
N CYS A 63 -13.52 -5.27 11.13
CA CYS A 63 -13.42 -4.14 12.06
C CYS A 63 -12.01 -3.97 12.63
N LYS A 64 -11.36 -5.06 13.06
CA LYS A 64 -9.96 -5.04 13.55
C LYS A 64 -9.00 -4.58 12.45
N THR A 65 -9.18 -5.06 11.22
CA THR A 65 -8.39 -4.66 10.06
C THR A 65 -8.56 -3.17 9.76
N LEU A 66 -9.80 -2.65 9.76
CA LEU A 66 -10.09 -1.24 9.56
C LEU A 66 -9.37 -0.35 10.60
N ALA A 67 -9.44 -0.72 11.88
CA ALA A 67 -8.75 0.02 12.93
C ALA A 67 -7.22 0.02 12.73
N ALA A 68 -6.64 -1.12 12.36
CA ALA A 68 -5.20 -1.24 12.08
C ALA A 68 -4.77 -0.32 10.91
N TRP A 69 -5.57 -0.23 9.86
CA TRP A 69 -5.31 0.65 8.72
C TRP A 69 -5.38 2.13 9.09
N CYS A 70 -6.41 2.54 9.83
CA CYS A 70 -6.53 3.92 10.31
C CYS A 70 -5.34 4.33 11.18
N ASN A 71 -4.89 3.43 12.08
CA ASN A 71 -3.73 3.65 12.91
C ASN A 71 -2.44 3.77 12.09
N LEU A 72 -2.28 2.93 11.07
CA LEU A 72 -1.13 2.96 10.17
C LEU A 72 -1.09 4.27 9.35
N PHE A 73 -2.20 4.67 8.74
CA PHE A 73 -2.25 5.93 7.99
C PHE A 73 -1.98 7.14 8.89
N THR A 74 -2.48 7.12 10.12
CA THR A 74 -2.17 8.14 11.13
C THR A 74 -0.69 8.14 11.49
N ALA A 75 -0.06 6.98 11.65
CA ALA A 75 1.37 6.86 11.93
C ALA A 75 2.21 7.40 10.76
N LEU A 76 1.85 7.05 9.51
CA LEU A 76 2.49 7.59 8.31
C LEU A 76 2.35 9.12 8.23
N SER A 77 1.20 9.67 8.64
CA SER A 77 0.98 11.12 8.70
C SER A 77 1.87 11.82 9.72
N ARG A 78 2.14 11.17 10.85
CA ARG A 78 3.01 11.72 11.91
C ARG A 78 4.49 11.58 11.59
N GLN A 79 4.86 10.51 10.90
CA GLN A 79 6.26 10.21 10.57
C GLN A 79 6.35 9.66 9.13
N PRO A 80 6.25 10.52 8.10
CA PRO A 80 6.29 10.09 6.71
C PRO A 80 7.57 9.33 6.33
N SER A 81 8.67 9.61 7.03
CA SER A 81 10.01 9.04 6.80
C SER A 81 10.13 7.54 7.11
N ILE A 82 9.11 6.89 7.70
CA ILE A 82 9.10 5.43 7.87
C ILE A 82 8.87 4.69 6.53
N GLY A 83 8.47 5.42 5.49
CA GLY A 83 8.40 4.89 4.13
C GLY A 83 9.77 4.72 3.51
N LYS A 84 9.86 3.75 2.61
CA LYS A 84 11.01 3.57 1.73
C LYS A 84 10.81 4.39 0.46
N ASP A 85 11.88 4.98 -0.04
CA ASP A 85 11.87 5.67 -1.33
C ASP A 85 11.33 4.74 -2.44
N ALA A 86 10.40 5.28 -3.21
CA ALA A 86 9.77 4.65 -4.36
C ALA A 86 9.82 5.57 -5.58
N SER A 87 10.82 6.47 -5.61
CA SER A 87 11.01 7.49 -6.64
C SER A 87 11.19 6.93 -8.06
N CYS A 88 11.58 5.66 -8.18
CA CYS A 88 11.64 4.93 -9.44
C CYS A 88 10.28 4.85 -10.17
N TYR A 89 9.16 4.97 -9.44
CA TYR A 89 7.82 4.99 -10.02
C TYR A 89 7.30 6.41 -10.25
N ALA A 90 7.47 7.31 -9.28
CA ALA A 90 7.09 8.73 -9.38
C ALA A 90 7.89 9.59 -8.39
N HIS A 91 8.18 10.85 -8.75
CA HIS A 91 8.95 11.74 -7.89
C HIS A 91 8.29 11.95 -6.52
N GLY A 92 9.08 11.90 -5.44
CA GLY A 92 8.60 12.08 -4.07
C GLY A 92 7.71 10.93 -3.54
N LEU A 93 7.54 9.85 -4.30
CA LEU A 93 6.75 8.70 -3.88
C LEU A 93 7.48 7.89 -2.81
N LEU A 94 6.75 7.59 -1.74
CA LEU A 94 7.18 6.69 -0.67
C LEU A 94 6.33 5.42 -0.68
N SER A 95 6.90 4.35 -0.15
CA SER A 95 6.19 3.09 0.02
C SER A 95 6.39 2.45 1.39
N HIS A 96 5.33 1.83 1.92
CA HIS A 96 5.40 1.10 3.18
C HIS A 96 4.78 -0.30 3.03
N TYR A 97 5.48 -1.34 3.49
CA TYR A 97 5.03 -2.72 3.38
C TYR A 97 4.35 -3.19 4.66
N VAL A 98 3.15 -3.72 4.54
CA VAL A 98 2.32 -4.24 5.63
C VAL A 98 2.36 -5.77 5.58
N ALA A 99 3.28 -6.35 6.35
CA ALA A 99 3.59 -7.79 6.28
C ALA A 99 2.37 -8.69 6.52
N GLY A 100 1.58 -8.40 7.57
CA GLY A 100 0.41 -9.21 7.94
C GLY A 100 -0.68 -9.28 6.87
N LEU A 101 -0.75 -8.30 5.96
CA LEU A 101 -1.76 -8.23 4.90
C LEU A 101 -1.18 -8.42 3.50
N ARG A 102 0.15 -8.57 3.39
CA ARG A 102 0.88 -8.61 2.11
C ARG A 102 0.48 -7.46 1.20
N LYS A 103 0.34 -6.26 1.77
CA LYS A 103 0.02 -5.03 1.02
C LYS A 103 1.19 -4.07 1.05
N LYS A 104 1.39 -3.34 -0.05
CA LYS A 104 2.29 -2.19 -0.10
C LYS A 104 1.47 -0.94 -0.35
N ILE A 105 1.65 0.02 0.53
CA ILE A 105 1.03 1.35 0.49
C ILE A 105 1.98 2.24 -0.27
N TYR A 106 1.46 3.01 -1.23
CA TYR A 106 2.19 4.05 -1.91
C TYR A 106 1.57 5.39 -1.58
N TYR A 107 2.38 6.37 -1.19
CA TYR A 107 1.91 7.66 -0.72
C TYR A 107 2.92 8.77 -1.01
N ILE A 108 2.44 10.00 -1.00
CA ILE A 108 3.25 11.22 -1.13
C ILE A 108 2.99 12.13 0.06
N THR A 109 3.94 13.03 0.33
CA THR A 109 3.74 14.16 1.24
C THR A 109 3.45 15.39 0.39
N ALA A 110 2.26 15.98 0.54
CA ALA A 110 1.93 17.25 -0.10
C ALA A 110 2.79 18.39 0.47
N GLU A 111 2.86 19.52 -0.23
CA GLU A 111 3.59 20.71 0.24
C GLU A 111 3.09 21.22 1.60
N THR A 112 1.81 20.99 1.90
CA THR A 112 1.18 21.30 3.19
C THR A 112 1.63 20.38 4.34
N GLY A 113 2.43 19.35 4.06
CA GLY A 113 2.79 18.29 5.00
C GLY A 113 1.74 17.19 5.13
N GLU A 114 0.61 17.29 4.43
CA GLU A 114 -0.44 16.27 4.44
C GLU A 114 0.01 15.01 3.70
N ILE A 115 -0.26 13.84 4.28
CA ILE A 115 -0.03 12.57 3.59
C ILE A 115 -1.20 12.24 2.68
N ILE A 116 -0.90 11.95 1.42
CA ILE A 116 -1.87 11.48 0.43
C ILE A 116 -1.55 10.03 0.09
N ILE A 117 -2.44 9.12 0.46
CA ILE A 117 -2.36 7.71 0.09
C ILE A 117 -2.78 7.57 -1.39
N VAL A 118 -1.85 7.13 -2.22
CA VAL A 118 -1.98 7.09 -3.69
C VAL A 118 -2.55 5.76 -4.17
N ARG A 119 -2.04 4.62 -3.66
CA ARG A 119 -2.50 3.26 -3.97
C ARG A 119 -2.22 2.30 -2.83
N ILE A 120 -3.00 1.23 -2.73
CA ILE A 120 -2.74 0.09 -1.85
C ILE A 120 -2.74 -1.18 -2.70
N LEU A 121 -1.55 -1.72 -2.98
CA LEU A 121 -1.40 -2.85 -3.89
C LEU A 121 -1.04 -4.12 -3.13
N THR A 122 -1.51 -5.26 -3.63
CA THR A 122 -0.98 -6.56 -3.20
C THR A 122 0.50 -6.63 -3.55
N TYR A 123 1.31 -6.95 -2.55
CA TYR A 123 2.73 -7.14 -2.72
C TYR A 123 3.04 -8.64 -2.69
N GLU A 124 3.45 -9.16 -3.83
CA GLU A 124 4.01 -10.51 -3.90
C GLU A 124 5.39 -10.47 -3.26
N VAL A 125 5.49 -11.05 -2.06
CA VAL A 125 6.77 -11.21 -1.39
C VAL A 125 7.57 -12.26 -2.17
N PRO A 126 8.77 -11.93 -2.67
CA PRO A 126 9.63 -12.94 -3.27
C PRO A 126 9.88 -14.08 -2.27
N GLU A 127 9.84 -15.34 -2.71
CA GLU A 127 9.93 -16.51 -1.82
C GLU A 127 11.09 -16.46 -0.82
N HIS A 128 12.24 -15.93 -1.24
CA HIS A 128 13.41 -15.81 -0.38
C HIS A 128 13.21 -14.83 0.80
N ILE A 129 12.42 -13.78 0.63
CA ILE A 129 12.04 -12.84 1.70
C ILE A 129 10.90 -13.41 2.54
N GLN A 130 9.97 -14.17 1.93
CA GLN A 130 8.86 -14.79 2.66
C GLN A 130 9.38 -15.75 3.74
N LYS A 131 10.42 -16.53 3.44
CA LYS A 131 11.09 -17.42 4.40
C LYS A 131 11.70 -16.68 5.60
N GLU A 132 12.22 -15.47 5.40
CA GLU A 132 12.73 -14.66 6.50
C GLU A 132 11.60 -14.08 7.35
N ILE A 133 10.50 -13.62 6.73
CA ILE A 133 9.33 -13.11 7.46
C ILE A 133 8.70 -14.20 8.32
N ASP A 134 8.52 -15.40 7.77
CA ASP A 134 7.91 -16.53 8.48
C ASP A 134 8.74 -16.98 9.70
N LYS A 135 10.05 -16.71 9.70
CA LYS A 135 10.94 -16.98 10.83
C LYS A 135 10.63 -16.10 12.06
N TYR A 136 10.15 -14.87 11.84
CA TYR A 136 9.89 -13.89 12.91
C TYR A 136 8.40 -13.70 13.24
N SER A 137 7.49 -14.25 12.44
CA SER A 137 6.06 -14.26 12.69
C SER A 137 5.45 -15.60 12.24
N PRO A 138 5.75 -16.71 12.95
CA PRO A 138 5.15 -18.00 12.65
C PRO A 138 3.62 -17.89 12.76
N ARG A 139 2.93 -18.47 11.78
CA ARG A 139 1.46 -18.54 11.75
C ARG A 139 0.91 -19.41 12.87
#